data_AF-I0K931-F1
#
_entry.id   AF-I0K931-F1
#
_cell.length_a   1.000
_cell.length_b   1.000
_cell.length_c   1.000
_cell.angle_alpha   90.00
_cell.angle_beta   90.00
_cell.angle_gamma   90.00
#
_symmetry.space_group_name_H-M   'P 1'
#
loop_
_entity.id
_entity.type
_entity.pdbx_description
1 polymer ?
#
loop_
_entity_poly.entity_id
_entity_poly.type
_entity_poly.pdbx_seq_one_letter_code
_entity_poly.pdbx_strand_id
1 'polypeptide(L)'
;MQPTDFRHGYDSGRDGNNRDHFESYVSSQENEAFLATQVARYEQDLARLDAQLDRTAAQRDALNEQRQTQLVAMSPLTARIDRLRNQVSAIVDERMSLLARRAAAVPEYSLLGGLFFIAAGLSFLFGDLIISHEIVAYALNIRDNVEAWAFAVGLAMVTVLLKPAYDRLIERPYQENPAQNKTRYERFKVTLAVFALLTLAVLGWFRYEAYRTDQLKAAINRSIRQLQQNATPLDGSSTAIDPAVLTKIEQQLAQSGELNVALVSSPWAMLSFVLSGLLFALAGAVCLGIGLPVLSAYWFRWLQVDWKLARLRRRERPLVAELAPLEQTLNEHAMQKQVLDEQLDRLPSETDLRAQRQQLLGTLTELGNEHRLAITDRRIAQYNDGYTKGETDGNVPDAAVPQRYPSASRLPTPARNDLRPHEAIRQLLREGLDRTDA
;
A
#
# COMPACT_ATOMS: atom_id res chain seq x y z
N MET A 1 6.81 41.76 81.50
CA MET A 1 5.56 41.89 82.28
C MET A 1 5.34 40.57 83.02
N GLN A 2 4.93 40.58 84.28
CA GLN A 2 4.51 39.35 84.96
C GLN A 2 3.13 38.91 84.43
N PRO A 3 2.90 37.62 84.18
CA PRO A 3 1.60 37.10 83.74
C PRO A 3 0.48 37.37 84.76
N THR A 4 -0.74 37.60 84.27
CA THR A 4 -1.93 37.87 85.10
C THR A 4 -2.27 36.71 86.02
N ASP A 5 -2.13 35.49 85.51
CA ASP A 5 -2.57 34.28 86.19
C ASP A 5 -1.64 33.94 87.37
N PHE A 6 -0.35 34.24 87.23
CA PHE A 6 0.64 34.18 88.32
C PHE A 6 0.30 35.14 89.46
N ARG A 7 -0.12 36.37 89.14
CA ARG A 7 -0.51 37.37 90.15
C ARG A 7 -1.80 36.98 90.87
N HIS A 8 -2.80 36.52 90.13
CA HIS A 8 -4.03 36.00 90.74
C HIS A 8 -3.77 34.78 91.63
N GLY A 9 -2.84 33.91 91.24
CA GLY A 9 -2.32 32.86 92.11
C GLY A 9 -1.76 33.46 93.40
N TYR A 10 -0.72 34.29 93.28
CA TYR A 10 0.00 34.91 94.40
C TYR A 10 -0.91 35.66 95.39
N ASP A 11 -1.87 36.44 94.91
CA ASP A 11 -2.81 37.13 95.80
C ASP A 11 -3.75 36.15 96.53
N SER A 12 -4.09 35.02 95.92
CA SER A 12 -4.96 33.98 96.49
C SER A 12 -4.23 33.00 97.42
N GLY A 13 -2.92 32.86 97.27
CA GLY A 13 -2.11 31.84 97.93
C GLY A 13 -1.66 32.16 99.34
N ARG A 14 -1.90 33.39 99.80
CA ARG A 14 -1.54 33.91 101.12
C ARG A 14 -2.12 33.12 102.33
N ASP A 15 -2.90 32.07 102.07
CA ASP A 15 -3.72 31.30 103.02
C ASP A 15 -3.30 29.80 103.21
N GLY A 16 -2.33 29.25 102.45
CA GLY A 16 -1.80 27.86 102.59
C GLY A 16 -2.21 26.88 101.46
N ASN A 17 -1.45 25.84 101.05
CA ASN A 17 -0.19 25.25 101.54
C ASN A 17 0.50 24.38 100.44
N ASN A 18 1.84 24.37 100.36
CA ASN A 18 2.75 23.29 99.87
C ASN A 18 3.58 23.53 98.56
N ARG A 19 4.59 22.67 98.32
CA ARG A 19 5.88 22.95 97.64
C ARG A 19 6.06 22.38 96.21
N ASP A 20 5.14 21.56 95.70
CA ASP A 20 5.37 20.70 94.51
C ASP A 20 5.15 21.40 93.15
N HIS A 21 4.81 22.68 93.13
CA HIS A 21 4.21 23.34 91.95
C HIS A 21 5.21 23.88 90.91
N PHE A 22 6.46 24.15 91.28
CA PHE A 22 7.44 24.76 90.37
C PHE A 22 7.95 23.79 89.30
N GLU A 23 8.16 22.52 89.63
CA GLU A 23 8.62 21.50 88.68
C GLU A 23 7.56 21.25 87.59
N SER A 24 6.29 21.16 88.00
CA SER A 24 5.12 21.08 87.11
C SER A 24 4.99 22.31 86.18
N TYR A 25 5.33 23.51 86.66
CA TYR A 25 5.35 24.71 85.83
C TYR A 25 6.45 24.68 84.77
N VAL A 26 7.67 24.29 85.13
CA VAL A 26 8.78 24.19 84.16
C VAL A 26 8.49 23.10 83.12
N SER A 27 8.03 21.92 83.54
CA SER A 27 7.73 20.82 82.60
C SER A 27 6.58 21.15 81.65
N SER A 28 5.54 21.86 82.11
CA SER A 28 4.43 22.30 81.26
C SER A 28 4.84 23.40 80.27
N GLN A 29 5.76 24.30 80.66
CA GLN A 29 6.33 25.30 79.77
C GLN A 29 7.19 24.68 78.65
N GLU A 30 8.05 23.72 78.98
CA GLU A 30 8.85 23.01 77.98
C GLU A 30 7.98 22.18 77.03
N ASN A 31 6.95 21.49 77.56
CA ASN A 31 6.02 20.71 76.75
C ASN A 31 5.18 21.59 75.80
N GLU A 32 4.67 22.74 76.28
CA GLU A 32 3.97 23.72 75.43
C GLU A 32 4.88 24.22 74.29
N ALA A 33 6.13 24.59 74.59
CA ALA A 33 7.08 25.08 73.59
C ALA A 33 7.46 24.00 72.56
N PHE A 34 7.62 22.74 72.99
CA PHE A 34 7.81 21.60 72.11
C PHE A 34 6.61 21.41 71.17
N LEU A 35 5.39 21.36 71.72
CA LEU A 35 4.16 21.18 70.94
C LEU A 35 3.92 22.34 69.95
N ALA A 36 4.16 23.59 70.36
CA ALA A 36 4.09 24.75 69.46
C ALA A 36 5.06 24.63 68.28
N THR A 37 6.28 24.15 68.53
CA THR A 37 7.30 23.91 67.50
C THR A 37 6.88 22.79 66.54
N GLN A 38 6.26 21.72 67.04
CA GLN A 38 5.73 20.65 66.19
C GLN A 38 4.55 21.16 65.34
N VAL A 39 3.55 21.84 65.92
CA VAL A 39 2.41 22.39 65.17
C VAL A 39 2.90 23.27 64.02
N ALA A 40 3.79 24.24 64.30
CA ALA A 40 4.33 25.12 63.25
C ALA A 40 5.09 24.37 62.15
N ARG A 41 5.77 23.26 62.49
CA ARG A 41 6.42 22.39 61.50
C ARG A 41 5.40 21.65 60.64
N TYR A 42 4.40 21.02 61.24
CA TYR A 42 3.36 20.28 60.51
C TYR A 42 2.48 21.22 59.65
N GLU A 43 2.24 22.45 60.08
CA GLU A 43 1.64 23.52 59.25
C GLU A 43 2.49 23.86 58.03
N GLN A 44 3.82 23.99 58.20
CA GLN A 44 4.74 24.25 57.09
C GLN A 44 4.81 23.07 56.11
N ASP A 45 4.83 21.83 56.61
CA ASP A 45 4.84 20.62 55.78
C ASP A 45 3.51 20.40 55.06
N LEU A 46 2.37 20.75 55.67
CA LEU A 46 1.06 20.79 55.01
C LEU A 46 1.03 21.84 53.88
N ALA A 47 1.51 23.05 54.13
CA ALA A 47 1.57 24.11 53.11
C ALA A 47 2.49 23.74 51.92
N ARG A 48 3.58 23.01 52.19
CA ARG A 48 4.45 22.44 51.13
C ARG A 48 3.72 21.37 50.32
N LEU A 49 2.95 20.50 50.98
CA LEU A 49 2.21 19.42 50.33
C LEU A 49 1.03 19.96 49.49
N ASP A 50 0.32 20.98 49.96
CA ASP A 50 -0.73 21.65 49.19
C ASP A 50 -0.13 22.32 47.94
N ALA A 51 0.99 23.04 48.09
CA ALA A 51 1.72 23.60 46.94
C ALA A 51 2.28 22.51 45.99
N GLN A 52 2.55 21.30 46.47
CA GLN A 52 2.96 20.17 45.64
C GLN A 52 1.77 19.53 44.90
N LEU A 53 0.60 19.43 45.54
CA LEU A 53 -0.65 19.00 44.92
C LEU A 53 -1.02 19.92 43.76
N ASP A 54 -1.08 21.23 43.98
CA ASP A 54 -1.44 22.22 42.95
C ASP A 54 -0.48 22.17 41.75
N ARG A 55 0.83 22.07 42.00
CA ARG A 55 1.85 21.92 40.94
C ARG A 55 1.70 20.60 40.17
N THR A 56 1.41 19.50 40.87
CA THR A 56 1.24 18.19 40.25
C THR A 56 -0.02 18.14 39.39
N ALA A 57 -1.12 18.72 39.86
CA ALA A 57 -2.36 18.85 39.10
C ALA A 57 -2.16 19.69 37.83
N ALA A 58 -1.60 20.90 37.95
CA ALA A 58 -1.33 21.77 36.80
C ALA A 58 -0.37 21.13 35.78
N GLN A 59 0.64 20.39 36.23
CA GLN A 59 1.53 19.63 35.34
C GLN A 59 0.81 18.47 34.64
N ARG A 60 -0.02 17.72 35.37
CA ARG A 60 -0.79 16.59 34.82
C ARG A 60 -1.81 17.07 33.79
N ASP A 61 -2.47 18.20 34.01
CA ASP A 61 -3.40 18.80 33.05
C ASP A 61 -2.69 19.27 31.78
N ALA A 62 -1.57 20.00 31.90
CA ALA A 62 -0.79 20.45 30.76
C ALA A 62 -0.24 19.29 29.91
N LEU A 63 0.24 18.21 30.54
CA LEU A 63 0.69 17.01 29.83
C LEU A 63 -0.48 16.26 29.16
N ASN A 64 -1.66 16.21 29.80
CA ASN A 64 -2.85 15.63 29.22
C ASN A 64 -3.33 16.39 27.97
N GLU A 65 -3.33 17.73 28.00
CA GLU A 65 -3.67 18.59 26.85
C GLU A 65 -2.71 18.36 25.68
N GLN A 66 -1.40 18.33 25.95
CA GLN A 66 -0.38 18.01 24.95
C GLN A 66 -0.61 16.61 24.36
N ARG A 67 -0.85 15.59 25.20
CA ARG A 67 -1.11 14.22 24.74
C ARG A 67 -2.37 14.14 23.87
N GLN A 68 -3.43 14.84 24.26
CA GLN A 68 -4.67 14.88 23.48
C GLN A 68 -4.46 15.57 22.12
N THR A 69 -3.64 16.62 22.08
CA THR A 69 -3.21 17.28 20.82
C THR A 69 -2.50 16.29 19.89
N GLN A 70 -1.56 15.48 20.41
CA GLN A 70 -0.88 14.44 19.63
C GLN A 70 -1.86 13.38 19.10
N LEU A 71 -2.78 12.88 19.96
CA LEU A 71 -3.80 11.90 19.57
C LEU A 71 -4.72 12.41 18.45
N VAL A 72 -5.13 13.67 18.50
CA VAL A 72 -5.94 14.31 17.46
C VAL A 72 -5.15 14.45 16.15
N ALA A 73 -3.85 14.75 16.20
CA ALA A 73 -2.99 14.83 15.03
C ALA A 73 -2.76 13.45 14.35
N MET A 74 -2.64 12.38 15.14
CA MET A 74 -2.42 11.01 14.63
C MET A 74 -3.60 10.45 13.83
N SER A 75 -4.85 10.81 14.19
CA SER A 75 -6.08 10.30 13.57
C SER A 75 -6.17 10.55 12.05
N PRO A 76 -6.08 11.80 11.53
CA PRO A 76 -6.13 12.07 10.09
C PRO A 76 -4.92 11.51 9.34
N LEU A 77 -3.74 11.44 9.98
CA LEU A 77 -2.54 10.83 9.39
C LEU A 77 -2.75 9.33 9.15
N THR A 78 -3.22 8.61 10.18
CA THR A 78 -3.54 7.17 10.08
C THR A 78 -4.56 6.92 8.97
N ALA A 79 -5.66 7.69 8.95
CA ALA A 79 -6.69 7.57 7.93
C ALA A 79 -6.18 7.88 6.50
N ARG A 80 -5.18 8.77 6.35
CA ARG A 80 -4.54 9.05 5.04
C ARG A 80 -3.60 7.92 4.63
N ILE A 81 -2.79 7.40 5.56
CA ILE A 81 -1.90 6.26 5.33
C ILE A 81 -2.70 5.03 4.90
N ASP A 82 -3.79 4.71 5.59
CA ASP A 82 -4.63 3.54 5.24
C ASP A 82 -5.31 3.71 3.88
N ARG A 83 -5.76 4.92 3.52
CA ARG A 83 -6.25 5.22 2.15
C ARG A 83 -5.17 5.01 1.09
N LEU A 84 -3.95 5.48 1.32
CA LEU A 84 -2.83 5.29 0.39
C LEU A 84 -2.42 3.82 0.30
N ARG A 85 -2.33 3.10 1.42
CA ARG A 85 -2.06 1.65 1.46
C ARG A 85 -3.11 0.86 0.67
N ASN A 86 -4.40 1.19 0.83
CA ASN A 86 -5.49 0.56 0.08
C ASN A 86 -5.47 0.88 -1.43
N GLN A 87 -5.00 2.08 -1.82
CA GLN A 87 -4.80 2.41 -3.24
C GLN A 87 -3.59 1.66 -3.82
N VAL A 88 -2.50 1.54 -3.06
CA VAL A 88 -1.31 0.79 -3.46
C VAL A 88 -1.63 -0.71 -3.58
N SER A 89 -2.32 -1.33 -2.61
CA SER A 89 -2.70 -2.74 -2.68
C SER A 89 -3.59 -3.03 -3.88
N ALA A 90 -4.62 -2.22 -4.14
CA ALA A 90 -5.46 -2.36 -5.33
C ALA A 90 -4.66 -2.29 -6.66
N ILE A 91 -3.65 -1.43 -6.74
CA ILE A 91 -2.73 -1.35 -7.90
C ILE A 91 -1.83 -2.59 -7.99
N VAL A 92 -1.35 -3.11 -6.86
CA VAL A 92 -0.55 -4.34 -6.81
C VAL A 92 -1.38 -5.54 -7.24
N ASP A 93 -2.62 -5.66 -6.79
CA ASP A 93 -3.54 -6.75 -7.17
C ASP A 93 -3.90 -6.71 -8.65
N GLU A 94 -4.22 -5.52 -9.20
CA GLU A 94 -4.43 -5.36 -10.64
C GLU A 94 -3.17 -5.77 -11.42
N ARG A 95 -1.99 -5.34 -10.96
CA ARG A 95 -0.69 -5.68 -11.54
C ARG A 95 -0.40 -7.19 -11.47
N MET A 96 -0.69 -7.87 -10.36
CA MET A 96 -0.55 -9.33 -10.25
C MET A 96 -1.49 -10.05 -11.22
N SER A 97 -2.75 -9.61 -11.32
CA SER A 97 -3.72 -10.21 -12.26
C SER A 97 -3.27 -10.07 -13.72
N LEU A 98 -2.68 -8.92 -14.08
CA LEU A 98 -2.12 -8.68 -15.41
C LEU A 98 -0.84 -9.49 -15.68
N LEU A 99 0.00 -9.69 -14.67
CA LEU A 99 1.18 -10.56 -14.77
C LEU A 99 0.79 -12.04 -14.91
N ALA A 100 -0.24 -12.50 -14.20
CA ALA A 100 -0.79 -13.85 -14.38
C ALA A 100 -1.37 -14.04 -15.79
N ARG A 101 -2.15 -13.08 -16.30
CA ARG A 101 -2.63 -13.08 -17.69
C ARG A 101 -1.49 -13.06 -18.72
N ARG A 102 -0.41 -12.32 -18.43
CA ARG A 102 0.81 -12.31 -19.26
C ARG A 102 1.52 -13.67 -19.29
N ALA A 103 1.58 -14.36 -18.16
CA ALA A 103 2.20 -15.68 -18.04
C ALA A 103 1.37 -16.76 -18.76
N ALA A 104 0.04 -16.69 -18.69
CA ALA A 104 -0.86 -17.57 -19.43
C ALA A 104 -0.79 -17.36 -20.97
N ALA A 105 -0.48 -16.14 -21.43
CA ALA A 105 -0.38 -15.77 -22.84
C ALA A 105 1.06 -15.81 -23.39
N VAL A 106 1.92 -16.68 -22.87
CA VAL A 106 3.29 -16.87 -23.39
C VAL A 106 3.23 -17.75 -24.65
N PRO A 107 3.63 -17.26 -25.84
CA PRO A 107 3.68 -18.08 -27.05
C PRO A 107 4.87 -19.04 -27.00
N GLU A 108 4.67 -20.27 -27.51
CA GLU A 108 5.71 -21.30 -27.61
C GLU A 108 6.85 -20.91 -28.57
N TYR A 109 6.54 -20.08 -29.57
CA TYR A 109 7.48 -19.63 -30.60
C TYR A 109 7.89 -18.17 -30.40
N SER A 110 9.12 -17.84 -30.82
CA SER A 110 9.61 -16.45 -30.81
C SER A 110 8.84 -15.58 -31.80
N LEU A 111 8.71 -14.28 -31.51
CA LEU A 111 8.09 -13.30 -32.42
C LEU A 111 8.71 -13.35 -33.83
N LEU A 112 10.04 -13.49 -33.91
CA LEU A 112 10.77 -13.55 -35.17
C LEU A 112 10.40 -14.80 -35.97
N GLY A 113 10.28 -15.96 -35.31
CA GLY A 113 9.79 -17.19 -35.94
C GLY A 113 8.35 -17.02 -36.44
N GLY A 114 7.46 -16.45 -35.62
CA GLY A 114 6.09 -16.13 -36.02
C GLY A 114 6.03 -15.20 -37.23
N LEU A 115 6.88 -14.18 -37.29
CA LEU A 115 6.97 -13.26 -38.43
C LEU A 115 7.43 -13.97 -39.71
N PHE A 116 8.43 -14.85 -39.63
CA PHE A 116 8.85 -15.68 -40.77
C PHE A 116 7.73 -16.62 -41.24
N PHE A 117 6.97 -17.23 -40.33
CA PHE A 117 5.81 -18.05 -40.69
C PHE A 117 4.68 -17.23 -41.34
N ILE A 118 4.43 -15.99 -40.90
CA ILE A 118 3.48 -15.09 -41.58
C ILE A 118 3.99 -14.73 -42.99
N ALA A 119 5.26 -14.35 -43.13
CA ALA A 119 5.84 -14.01 -44.43
C ALA A 119 5.81 -15.19 -45.41
N ALA A 120 6.17 -16.39 -44.94
CA ALA A 120 6.07 -17.62 -45.72
C ALA A 120 4.61 -17.94 -46.09
N GLY A 121 3.68 -17.83 -45.13
CA GLY A 121 2.25 -18.07 -45.36
C GLY A 121 1.63 -17.12 -46.40
N LEU A 122 1.99 -15.83 -46.35
CA LEU A 122 1.62 -14.86 -47.39
C LEU A 122 2.26 -15.19 -48.73
N SER A 123 3.54 -15.60 -48.75
CA SER A 123 4.22 -16.02 -49.99
C SER A 123 3.56 -17.26 -50.62
N PHE A 124 3.10 -18.22 -49.82
CA PHE A 124 2.33 -19.37 -50.31
C PHE A 124 0.96 -18.94 -50.84
N LEU A 125 0.25 -18.03 -50.15
CA LEU A 125 -1.04 -17.50 -50.61
C LEU A 125 -0.92 -16.76 -51.96
N PHE A 126 0.08 -15.90 -52.13
CA PHE A 126 0.32 -15.22 -53.41
C PHE A 126 0.78 -16.18 -54.51
N GLY A 127 1.58 -17.20 -54.17
CA GLY A 127 1.98 -18.25 -55.11
C GLY A 127 0.79 -19.09 -55.59
N ASP A 128 -0.08 -19.52 -54.68
CA ASP A 128 -1.32 -20.25 -54.97
C ASP A 128 -2.24 -19.45 -55.90
N LEU A 129 -2.34 -18.13 -55.65
CA LEU A 129 -3.22 -17.24 -56.39
C LEU A 129 -2.73 -16.99 -57.83
N ILE A 130 -1.42 -16.83 -58.04
CA ILE A 130 -0.83 -16.71 -59.40
C ILE A 130 -1.00 -18.03 -60.16
N ILE A 131 -0.65 -19.16 -59.53
CA ILE A 131 -0.75 -20.49 -60.14
C ILE A 131 -2.23 -20.81 -60.47
N SER A 132 -3.16 -20.51 -59.56
CA SER A 132 -4.60 -20.70 -59.78
C SER A 132 -5.15 -19.81 -60.89
N HIS A 133 -4.68 -18.56 -61.01
CA HIS A 133 -5.09 -17.68 -62.12
C HIS A 133 -4.67 -18.24 -63.47
N GLU A 134 -3.41 -18.66 -63.61
CA GLU A 134 -2.91 -19.28 -64.85
C GLU A 134 -3.69 -20.57 -65.18
N ILE A 135 -3.88 -21.47 -64.21
CA ILE A 135 -4.61 -22.73 -64.42
C ILE A 135 -6.07 -22.46 -64.84
N VAL A 136 -6.76 -21.51 -64.21
CA VAL A 136 -8.16 -21.18 -64.52
C VAL A 136 -8.29 -20.58 -65.91
N ALA A 137 -7.39 -19.66 -66.29
CA ALA A 137 -7.37 -19.07 -67.63
C ALA A 137 -7.11 -20.12 -68.72
N TYR A 138 -6.19 -21.06 -68.49
CA TYR A 138 -5.85 -22.10 -69.47
C TYR A 138 -6.86 -23.26 -69.52
N ALA A 139 -7.36 -23.75 -68.38
CA ALA A 139 -8.15 -24.98 -68.31
C ALA A 139 -9.66 -24.77 -68.51
N LEU A 140 -10.21 -23.63 -68.07
CA LEU A 140 -11.63 -23.31 -68.24
C LEU A 140 -11.92 -22.44 -69.47
N ASN A 141 -10.88 -21.99 -70.18
CA ASN A 141 -10.96 -21.12 -71.37
C ASN A 141 -11.85 -19.87 -71.14
N ILE A 142 -11.85 -19.36 -69.90
CA ILE A 142 -12.58 -18.15 -69.51
C ILE A 142 -11.82 -16.97 -70.09
N ARG A 143 -12.45 -16.31 -71.06
CA ARG A 143 -11.82 -15.25 -71.86
C ARG A 143 -11.76 -13.89 -71.16
N ASP A 144 -12.48 -13.73 -70.05
CA ASP A 144 -12.48 -12.51 -69.25
C ASP A 144 -11.53 -12.62 -68.04
N ASN A 145 -10.58 -11.68 -67.97
CA ASN A 145 -9.52 -11.69 -66.96
C ASN A 145 -10.08 -11.45 -65.55
N VAL A 146 -11.14 -10.64 -65.42
CA VAL A 146 -11.71 -10.29 -64.09
C VAL A 146 -12.36 -11.50 -63.43
N GLU A 147 -13.05 -12.34 -64.21
CA GLU A 147 -13.68 -13.57 -63.73
C GLU A 147 -12.64 -14.61 -63.29
N ALA A 148 -11.55 -14.77 -64.06
CA ALA A 148 -10.44 -15.64 -63.70
C ALA A 148 -9.76 -15.21 -62.39
N TRP A 149 -9.54 -13.91 -62.16
CA TRP A 149 -9.02 -13.39 -60.88
C TRP A 149 -9.98 -13.63 -59.72
N ALA A 150 -11.29 -13.42 -59.92
CA ALA A 150 -12.30 -13.66 -58.87
C ALA A 150 -12.35 -15.13 -58.45
N PHE A 151 -12.28 -16.07 -59.41
CA PHE A 151 -12.25 -17.50 -59.13
C PHE A 151 -10.93 -17.94 -58.45
N ALA A 152 -9.78 -17.43 -58.90
CA ALA A 152 -8.48 -17.69 -58.26
C ALA A 152 -8.42 -17.19 -56.81
N VAL A 153 -8.98 -16.00 -56.52
CA VAL A 153 -9.15 -15.48 -55.14
C VAL A 153 -10.07 -16.39 -54.32
N GLY A 154 -11.17 -16.88 -54.89
CA GLY A 154 -12.08 -17.81 -54.23
C GLY A 154 -11.40 -19.13 -53.84
N LEU A 155 -10.55 -19.66 -54.71
CA LEU A 155 -9.79 -20.89 -54.48
C LEU A 155 -8.68 -20.65 -53.42
N ALA A 156 -7.94 -19.55 -53.52
CA ALA A 156 -6.96 -19.13 -52.51
C ALA A 156 -7.58 -18.81 -51.13
N MET A 157 -8.88 -18.51 -51.06
CA MET A 157 -9.61 -18.36 -49.78
C MET A 157 -9.97 -19.70 -49.11
N VAL A 158 -9.93 -20.82 -49.83
CA VAL A 158 -10.09 -22.16 -49.23
C VAL A 158 -9.00 -22.42 -48.17
N THR A 159 -7.80 -21.87 -48.38
CA THR A 159 -6.66 -21.91 -47.43
C THR A 159 -7.03 -21.30 -46.07
N VAL A 160 -7.75 -20.16 -46.10
CA VAL A 160 -8.19 -19.41 -44.93
C VAL A 160 -9.34 -20.13 -44.23
N LEU A 161 -10.23 -20.78 -44.98
CA LEU A 161 -11.34 -21.60 -44.46
C LEU A 161 -10.87 -22.93 -43.84
N LEU A 162 -9.78 -23.51 -44.34
CA LEU A 162 -9.25 -24.77 -43.84
C LEU A 162 -8.66 -24.64 -42.43
N LYS A 163 -8.15 -23.44 -42.07
CA LYS A 163 -7.60 -23.19 -40.73
C LYS A 163 -8.67 -23.30 -39.61
N PRO A 164 -9.80 -22.57 -39.61
CA PRO A 164 -10.88 -22.76 -38.64
C PRO A 164 -11.38 -24.21 -38.54
N ALA A 165 -11.36 -24.97 -39.65
CA ALA A 165 -11.70 -26.38 -39.64
C ALA A 165 -10.63 -27.19 -38.87
N TYR A 166 -9.35 -27.03 -39.17
CA TYR A 166 -8.23 -27.66 -38.46
C TYR A 166 -8.20 -27.30 -36.97
N ASP A 167 -8.27 -26.00 -36.64
CA ASP A 167 -8.25 -25.49 -35.26
C ASP A 167 -9.37 -26.13 -34.42
N ARG A 168 -10.56 -26.33 -35.02
CA ARG A 168 -11.75 -26.87 -34.33
C ARG A 168 -11.81 -28.40 -34.30
N LEU A 169 -11.37 -29.09 -35.35
CA LEU A 169 -11.44 -30.56 -35.46
C LEU A 169 -10.24 -31.29 -34.84
N ILE A 170 -9.06 -30.66 -34.86
CA ILE A 170 -7.79 -31.32 -34.53
C ILE A 170 -7.08 -30.62 -33.36
N GLU A 171 -6.95 -29.29 -33.37
CA GLU A 171 -6.13 -28.59 -32.38
C GLU A 171 -6.80 -28.46 -31.00
N ARG A 172 -8.03 -27.92 -30.93
CA ARG A 172 -8.78 -27.81 -29.66
C ARG A 172 -8.88 -29.12 -28.87
N PRO A 173 -9.31 -30.27 -29.44
CA PRO A 173 -9.40 -31.52 -28.68
C PRO A 173 -8.03 -32.04 -28.20
N TYR A 174 -6.92 -31.66 -28.86
CA TYR A 174 -5.57 -31.95 -28.37
C TYR A 174 -5.16 -31.02 -27.21
N GLN A 175 -5.49 -29.73 -27.27
CA GLN A 175 -5.24 -28.77 -26.19
C GLN A 175 -6.03 -29.10 -24.91
N GLU A 176 -7.30 -29.52 -25.05
CA GLU A 176 -8.17 -29.86 -23.91
C GLU A 176 -7.80 -31.19 -23.22
N ASN A 177 -7.37 -32.20 -23.99
CA ASN A 177 -7.06 -33.55 -23.48
C ASN A 177 -5.83 -34.18 -24.18
N PRO A 178 -4.61 -33.70 -23.88
CA PRO A 178 -3.40 -34.10 -24.60
C PRO A 178 -3.12 -35.61 -24.47
N ALA A 179 -3.35 -36.21 -23.30
CA ALA A 179 -3.08 -37.63 -23.06
C ALA A 179 -3.92 -38.58 -23.93
N GLN A 180 -5.17 -38.23 -24.23
CA GLN A 180 -6.08 -39.08 -25.00
C GLN A 180 -5.96 -38.85 -26.51
N ASN A 181 -5.77 -37.59 -26.94
CA ASN A 181 -5.78 -37.21 -28.36
C ASN A 181 -4.39 -37.17 -29.02
N LYS A 182 -3.29 -37.38 -28.27
CA LYS A 182 -1.92 -37.44 -28.81
C LYS A 182 -1.77 -38.37 -30.02
N THR A 183 -2.31 -39.59 -29.95
CA THR A 183 -2.18 -40.57 -31.05
C THR A 183 -2.93 -40.15 -32.33
N ARG A 184 -4.05 -39.43 -32.21
CA ARG A 184 -4.79 -38.86 -33.35
C ARG A 184 -4.00 -37.73 -34.00
N TYR A 185 -3.44 -36.84 -33.17
CA TYR A 185 -2.63 -35.70 -33.60
C TYR A 185 -1.32 -36.14 -34.27
N GLU A 186 -0.63 -37.14 -33.71
CA GLU A 186 0.58 -37.74 -34.31
C GLU A 186 0.26 -38.44 -35.64
N ARG A 187 -0.82 -39.23 -35.71
CA ARG A 187 -1.27 -39.83 -36.98
C ARG A 187 -1.58 -38.78 -38.03
N PHE A 188 -2.26 -37.70 -37.67
CA PHE A 188 -2.55 -36.59 -38.59
C PHE A 188 -1.26 -35.97 -39.16
N LYS A 189 -0.25 -35.70 -38.31
CA LYS A 189 1.07 -35.21 -38.74
C LYS A 189 1.77 -36.18 -39.71
N VAL A 190 1.76 -37.48 -39.40
CA VAL A 190 2.36 -38.51 -40.28
C VAL A 190 1.62 -38.58 -41.61
N THR A 191 0.28 -38.58 -41.62
CA THR A 191 -0.49 -38.58 -42.87
C THR A 191 -0.26 -37.31 -43.69
N LEU A 192 -0.15 -36.14 -43.06
CA LEU A 192 0.15 -34.89 -43.75
C LEU A 192 1.57 -34.88 -44.35
N ALA A 193 2.55 -35.42 -43.63
CA ALA A 193 3.93 -35.55 -44.11
C ALA A 193 4.06 -36.54 -45.28
N VAL A 194 3.40 -37.71 -45.19
CA VAL A 194 3.35 -38.70 -46.28
C VAL A 194 2.62 -38.12 -47.49
N PHE A 195 1.51 -37.42 -47.28
CA PHE A 195 0.80 -36.73 -48.36
C PHE A 195 1.72 -35.69 -49.02
N ALA A 196 2.35 -34.80 -48.25
CA ALA A 196 3.29 -33.80 -48.75
C ALA A 196 4.43 -34.43 -49.58
N LEU A 197 5.03 -35.53 -49.13
CA LEU A 197 6.05 -36.27 -49.86
C LEU A 197 5.55 -36.86 -51.19
N LEU A 198 4.36 -37.49 -51.18
CA LEU A 198 3.74 -38.01 -52.40
C LEU A 198 3.46 -36.88 -53.39
N THR A 199 2.89 -35.78 -52.92
CA THR A 199 2.60 -34.61 -53.77
C THR A 199 3.86 -33.94 -54.31
N LEU A 200 4.96 -33.87 -53.55
CA LEU A 200 6.26 -33.39 -54.03
C LEU A 200 6.85 -34.31 -55.10
N ALA A 201 6.75 -35.63 -54.94
CA ALA A 201 7.21 -36.58 -55.94
C ALA A 201 6.42 -36.45 -57.26
N VAL A 202 5.09 -36.27 -57.16
CA VAL A 202 4.22 -36.02 -58.31
C VAL A 202 4.59 -34.71 -59.00
N LEU A 203 4.72 -33.59 -58.27
CA LEU A 203 5.12 -32.30 -58.86
C LEU A 203 6.51 -32.35 -59.50
N GLY A 204 7.46 -33.05 -58.88
CA GLY A 204 8.79 -33.27 -59.45
C GLY A 204 8.74 -34.02 -60.78
N TRP A 205 7.89 -35.06 -60.87
CA TRP A 205 7.64 -35.81 -62.10
C TRP A 205 7.01 -34.94 -63.20
N PHE A 206 5.97 -34.15 -62.89
CA PHE A 206 5.36 -33.28 -63.90
C PHE A 206 6.26 -32.15 -64.36
N ARG A 207 7.07 -31.56 -63.46
CA ARG A 207 8.08 -30.58 -63.84
C ARG A 207 9.14 -31.18 -64.77
N TYR A 208 9.51 -32.45 -64.57
CA TYR A 208 10.39 -33.19 -65.47
C TYR A 208 9.74 -33.44 -66.84
N GLU A 209 8.48 -33.89 -66.89
CA GLU A 209 7.80 -34.18 -68.16
C GLU A 209 7.46 -32.89 -68.96
N ALA A 210 7.11 -31.79 -68.28
CA ALA A 210 6.97 -30.48 -68.90
C ALA A 210 8.31 -30.00 -69.50
N TYR A 211 9.40 -30.10 -68.74
CA TYR A 211 10.74 -29.76 -69.25
C TYR A 211 11.16 -30.63 -70.44
N ARG A 212 10.86 -31.93 -70.40
CA ARG A 212 11.12 -32.87 -71.49
C ARG A 212 10.33 -32.54 -72.74
N THR A 213 9.05 -32.18 -72.61
CA THR A 213 8.20 -31.84 -73.76
C THR A 213 8.51 -30.45 -74.33
N ASP A 214 8.93 -29.48 -73.52
CA ASP A 214 9.48 -28.22 -74.03
C ASP A 214 10.84 -28.41 -74.72
N GLN A 215 11.70 -29.32 -74.24
CA GLN A 215 12.89 -29.72 -74.99
C GLN A 215 12.54 -30.38 -76.34
N LEU A 216 11.52 -31.24 -76.40
CA LEU A 216 11.05 -31.85 -77.64
C LEU A 216 10.46 -30.80 -78.61
N LYS A 217 9.62 -29.87 -78.12
CA LYS A 217 9.13 -28.72 -78.91
C LYS A 217 10.28 -27.86 -79.43
N ALA A 218 11.28 -27.57 -78.61
CA ALA A 218 12.47 -26.83 -79.03
C ALA A 218 13.31 -27.59 -80.06
N ALA A 219 13.43 -28.92 -79.94
CA ALA A 219 14.11 -29.77 -80.92
C ALA A 219 13.36 -29.82 -82.26
N ILE A 220 12.03 -29.98 -82.24
CA ILE A 220 11.18 -29.97 -83.45
C ILE A 220 11.22 -28.60 -84.13
N ASN A 221 11.16 -27.49 -83.38
CA ASN A 221 11.30 -26.15 -83.96
C ASN A 221 12.70 -25.92 -84.57
N ARG A 222 13.77 -26.55 -84.04
CA ARG A 222 15.10 -26.53 -84.66
C ARG A 222 15.14 -27.38 -85.92
N SER A 223 14.54 -28.58 -85.94
CA SER A 223 14.51 -29.44 -87.13
C SER A 223 13.68 -28.83 -88.25
N ILE A 224 12.55 -28.18 -87.95
CA ILE A 224 11.76 -27.41 -88.94
C ILE A 224 12.61 -26.27 -89.53
N ARG A 225 13.32 -25.49 -88.70
CA ARG A 225 14.23 -24.43 -89.20
C ARG A 225 15.37 -24.99 -90.05
N GLN A 226 15.96 -26.12 -89.68
CA GLN A 226 17.01 -26.78 -90.47
C GLN A 226 16.47 -27.34 -91.79
N LEU A 227 15.26 -27.91 -91.81
CA LEU A 227 14.60 -28.37 -93.04
C LEU A 227 14.25 -27.20 -93.95
N GLN A 228 13.78 -26.07 -93.42
CA GLN A 228 13.58 -24.83 -94.17
C GLN A 228 14.90 -24.29 -94.76
N GLN A 229 15.97 -24.25 -93.96
CA GLN A 229 17.30 -23.81 -94.43
C GLN A 229 17.87 -24.72 -95.51
N ASN A 230 17.75 -26.05 -95.37
CA ASN A 230 18.22 -27.01 -96.37
C ASN A 230 17.35 -27.05 -97.63
N ALA A 231 16.07 -26.68 -97.54
CA ALA A 231 15.15 -26.58 -98.67
C ALA A 231 15.20 -25.22 -99.39
N THR A 232 15.98 -24.26 -98.88
CA THR A 232 16.22 -22.97 -99.55
C THR A 232 17.57 -23.05 -100.27
N PRO A 233 17.62 -23.16 -101.62
CA PRO A 233 18.88 -23.17 -102.34
C PRO A 233 19.63 -21.84 -102.17
N LEU A 234 20.96 -21.88 -102.28
CA LEU A 234 21.83 -20.74 -101.97
C LEU A 234 21.77 -19.59 -103.00
N ASP A 235 21.06 -19.78 -104.13
CA ASP A 235 20.69 -18.74 -105.08
C ASP A 235 19.26 -18.26 -104.80
N GLY A 236 19.11 -16.95 -104.57
CA GLY A 236 17.89 -16.29 -104.08
C GLY A 236 16.69 -16.23 -105.05
N SER A 237 16.50 -17.25 -105.90
CA SER A 237 15.29 -17.43 -106.70
C SER A 237 14.27 -18.27 -105.92
N SER A 238 13.08 -17.72 -105.72
CA SER A 238 11.98 -18.37 -105.00
C SER A 238 11.32 -19.46 -105.84
N THR A 239 11.97 -20.62 -105.94
CA THR A 239 11.30 -21.85 -106.40
C THR A 239 10.33 -22.34 -105.32
N ALA A 240 9.17 -22.84 -105.74
CA ALA A 240 8.16 -23.32 -104.80
C ALA A 240 8.70 -24.50 -103.98
N ILE A 241 8.41 -24.51 -102.67
CA ILE A 241 8.83 -25.56 -101.75
C ILE A 241 8.30 -26.91 -102.26
N ASP A 242 9.20 -27.89 -102.38
CA ASP A 242 8.86 -29.25 -102.82
C ASP A 242 7.71 -29.82 -101.97
N PRO A 243 6.57 -30.25 -102.56
CA PRO A 243 5.42 -30.74 -101.81
C PRO A 243 5.74 -31.94 -100.91
N ALA A 244 6.79 -32.71 -101.20
CA ALA A 244 7.27 -33.80 -100.34
C ALA A 244 7.95 -33.30 -99.04
N VAL A 245 8.44 -32.05 -99.03
CA VAL A 245 8.96 -31.38 -97.82
C VAL A 245 7.83 -30.69 -97.08
N LEU A 246 6.88 -30.07 -97.80
CA LEU A 246 5.73 -29.39 -97.22
C LEU A 246 4.85 -30.37 -96.41
N THR A 247 4.53 -31.53 -96.98
CA THR A 247 3.78 -32.60 -96.30
C THR A 247 4.51 -33.17 -95.07
N LYS A 248 5.85 -33.27 -95.09
CA LYS A 248 6.64 -33.67 -93.90
C LYS A 248 6.61 -32.60 -92.80
N ILE A 249 6.64 -31.32 -93.17
CA ILE A 249 6.51 -30.20 -92.23
C ILE A 249 5.11 -30.19 -91.61
N GLU A 250 4.06 -30.37 -92.41
CA GLU A 250 2.68 -30.49 -91.94
C GLU A 250 2.49 -31.71 -91.02
N GLN A 251 3.08 -32.86 -91.35
CA GLN A 251 2.99 -34.07 -90.53
C GLN A 251 3.72 -33.92 -89.18
N GLN A 252 4.88 -33.24 -89.15
CA GLN A 252 5.58 -32.93 -87.89
C GLN A 252 4.84 -31.85 -87.07
N LEU A 253 4.21 -30.88 -87.71
CA LEU A 253 3.33 -29.89 -87.05
C LEU A 253 2.08 -30.54 -86.46
N ALA A 254 1.45 -31.47 -87.19
CA ALA A 254 0.30 -32.24 -86.71
C ALA A 254 0.67 -33.10 -85.49
N GLN A 255 1.79 -33.84 -85.54
CA GLN A 255 2.29 -34.60 -84.39
C GLN A 255 2.64 -33.72 -83.18
N SER A 256 3.18 -32.52 -83.41
CA SER A 256 3.43 -31.53 -82.34
C SER A 256 2.13 -30.99 -81.74
N GLY A 257 1.11 -30.75 -82.57
CA GLY A 257 -0.23 -30.34 -82.13
C GLY A 257 -0.93 -31.42 -81.31
N GLU A 258 -0.89 -32.67 -81.78
CA GLU A 258 -1.47 -33.83 -81.11
C GLU A 258 -0.80 -34.11 -79.76
N LEU A 259 0.54 -34.05 -79.66
CA LEU A 259 1.25 -34.15 -78.38
C LEU A 259 0.88 -33.02 -77.42
N ASN A 260 0.70 -31.79 -77.91
CA ASN A 260 0.35 -30.65 -77.07
C ASN A 260 -1.08 -30.77 -76.52
N VAL A 261 -2.04 -31.22 -77.35
CA VAL A 261 -3.40 -31.52 -76.92
C VAL A 261 -3.41 -32.71 -75.95
N ALA A 262 -2.66 -33.78 -76.22
CA ALA A 262 -2.59 -34.97 -75.37
C ALA A 262 -1.98 -34.67 -73.98
N LEU A 263 -0.99 -33.77 -73.87
CA LEU A 263 -0.46 -33.35 -72.57
C LEU A 263 -1.44 -32.48 -71.78
N VAL A 264 -2.05 -31.49 -72.43
CA VAL A 264 -2.95 -30.53 -71.76
C VAL A 264 -4.30 -31.18 -71.38
N SER A 265 -4.79 -32.11 -72.19
CA SER A 265 -6.02 -32.88 -71.91
C SER A 265 -5.79 -34.14 -71.04
N SER A 266 -4.53 -34.47 -70.71
CA SER A 266 -4.23 -35.63 -69.88
C SER A 266 -4.88 -35.48 -68.50
N PRO A 267 -5.71 -36.45 -68.04
CA PRO A 267 -6.30 -36.42 -66.70
C PRO A 267 -5.26 -36.27 -65.58
N TRP A 268 -4.05 -36.75 -65.85
CA TRP A 268 -2.89 -36.66 -64.97
C TRP A 268 -2.36 -35.23 -64.80
N ALA A 269 -2.39 -34.39 -65.84
CA ALA A 269 -1.99 -32.98 -65.75
C ALA A 269 -2.98 -32.19 -64.88
N MET A 270 -4.29 -32.33 -65.14
CA MET A 270 -5.34 -31.74 -64.31
C MET A 270 -5.23 -32.18 -62.83
N LEU A 271 -4.96 -33.46 -62.58
CA LEU A 271 -4.73 -33.97 -61.22
C LEU A 271 -3.52 -33.28 -60.58
N SER A 272 -2.39 -33.14 -61.28
CA SER A 272 -1.20 -32.43 -60.77
C SER A 272 -1.48 -30.97 -60.42
N PHE A 273 -2.28 -30.27 -61.24
CA PHE A 273 -2.62 -28.87 -61.00
C PHE A 273 -3.47 -28.71 -59.74
N VAL A 274 -4.52 -29.54 -59.58
CA VAL A 274 -5.34 -29.59 -58.36
C VAL A 274 -4.50 -29.96 -57.13
N LEU A 275 -3.57 -30.92 -57.28
CA LEU A 275 -2.67 -31.36 -56.21
C LEU A 275 -1.66 -30.27 -55.82
N SER A 276 -1.20 -29.46 -56.78
CA SER A 276 -0.33 -28.30 -56.54
C SER A 276 -1.04 -27.21 -55.75
N GLY A 277 -2.24 -26.81 -56.18
CA GLY A 277 -3.05 -25.82 -55.47
C GLY A 277 -3.38 -26.29 -54.05
N LEU A 278 -3.81 -27.55 -53.90
CA LEU A 278 -4.05 -28.14 -52.58
C LEU A 278 -2.81 -28.16 -51.68
N LEU A 279 -1.61 -28.34 -52.24
CA LEU A 279 -0.34 -28.27 -51.51
C LEU A 279 -0.02 -26.85 -51.04
N PHE A 280 -0.07 -25.87 -51.96
CA PHE A 280 0.16 -24.47 -51.63
C PHE A 280 -0.85 -23.98 -50.60
N ALA A 281 -2.10 -24.42 -50.73
CA ALA A 281 -3.18 -24.20 -49.77
C ALA A 281 -2.88 -24.73 -48.37
N LEU A 282 -2.47 -26.00 -48.26
CA LEU A 282 -2.09 -26.63 -47.00
C LEU A 282 -0.85 -25.97 -46.38
N ALA A 283 0.18 -25.67 -47.18
CA ALA A 283 1.40 -25.00 -46.72
C ALA A 283 1.13 -23.58 -46.20
N GLY A 284 0.33 -22.80 -46.93
CA GLY A 284 -0.13 -21.47 -46.51
C GLY A 284 -0.96 -21.53 -45.23
N ALA A 285 -1.92 -22.46 -45.14
CA ALA A 285 -2.76 -22.66 -43.96
C ALA A 285 -1.96 -23.07 -42.72
N VAL A 286 -0.94 -23.92 -42.85
CA VAL A 286 -0.06 -24.31 -41.73
C VAL A 286 0.86 -23.15 -41.30
N CYS A 287 1.44 -22.41 -42.25
CA CYS A 287 2.31 -21.27 -41.96
C CYS A 287 1.53 -20.13 -41.26
N LEU A 288 0.37 -19.72 -41.80
CA LEU A 288 -0.54 -18.78 -41.14
C LEU A 288 -1.18 -19.38 -39.87
N GLY A 289 -1.26 -20.72 -39.82
CA GLY A 289 -1.57 -21.56 -38.66
C GLY A 289 -0.77 -21.15 -37.44
N ILE A 290 0.56 -21.28 -37.55
CA ILE A 290 1.54 -20.99 -36.49
C ILE A 290 1.79 -19.49 -36.33
N GLY A 291 1.85 -18.73 -37.43
CA GLY A 291 2.23 -17.32 -37.41
C GLY A 291 1.23 -16.39 -36.71
N LEU A 292 -0.07 -16.53 -37.00
CA LEU A 292 -1.10 -15.61 -36.50
C LEU A 292 -1.30 -15.66 -34.97
N PRO A 293 -1.33 -16.82 -34.28
CA PRO A 293 -1.43 -16.89 -32.81
C PRO A 293 -0.22 -16.30 -32.10
N VAL A 294 0.99 -16.46 -32.66
CA VAL A 294 2.20 -15.85 -32.11
C VAL A 294 2.11 -14.32 -32.20
N LEU A 295 1.69 -13.80 -33.35
CA LEU A 295 1.50 -12.36 -33.53
C LEU A 295 0.40 -11.81 -32.63
N SER A 296 -0.75 -12.48 -32.48
CA SER A 296 -1.85 -12.01 -31.64
C SER A 296 -1.51 -12.04 -30.16
N ALA A 297 -0.78 -13.06 -29.68
CA ALA A 297 -0.25 -13.12 -28.32
C ALA A 297 0.73 -11.98 -28.02
N TYR A 298 1.68 -11.72 -28.93
CA TYR A 298 2.61 -10.59 -28.80
C TYR A 298 1.91 -9.23 -28.88
N TRP A 299 0.92 -9.07 -29.77
CA TRP A 299 0.12 -7.85 -29.91
C TRP A 299 -0.67 -7.56 -28.62
N PHE A 300 -1.36 -8.57 -28.07
CA PHE A 300 -2.05 -8.47 -26.78
C PHE A 300 -1.08 -8.10 -25.66
N ARG A 301 0.07 -8.79 -25.56
CA ARG A 301 1.07 -8.56 -24.53
C ARG A 301 1.63 -7.13 -24.59
N TRP A 302 2.03 -6.67 -25.77
CA TRP A 302 2.65 -5.36 -25.95
C TRP A 302 1.64 -4.21 -25.81
N LEU A 303 0.54 -4.27 -26.57
CA LEU A 303 -0.42 -3.16 -26.65
C LEU A 303 -1.30 -3.06 -25.40
N GLN A 304 -1.79 -4.18 -24.88
CA GLN A 304 -2.75 -4.17 -23.77
C GLN A 304 -2.09 -4.35 -22.41
N VAL A 305 -1.15 -5.30 -22.27
CA VAL A 305 -0.62 -5.67 -20.95
C VAL A 305 0.56 -4.79 -20.55
N ASP A 306 1.59 -4.67 -21.39
CA ASP A 306 2.81 -3.94 -21.06
C ASP A 306 2.56 -2.42 -20.90
N TRP A 307 1.69 -1.84 -21.72
CA TRP A 307 1.25 -0.45 -21.56
C TRP A 307 0.48 -0.22 -20.24
N LYS A 308 -0.46 -1.11 -19.88
CA LYS A 308 -1.18 -1.03 -18.59
C LYS A 308 -0.23 -1.23 -17.41
N LEU A 309 0.67 -2.21 -17.46
CA LEU A 309 1.70 -2.42 -16.43
C LEU A 309 2.65 -1.23 -16.27
N ALA A 310 2.97 -0.51 -17.35
CA ALA A 310 3.73 0.74 -17.27
C ALA A 310 2.89 1.88 -16.65
N ARG A 311 1.61 2.00 -17.01
CA ARG A 311 0.69 3.00 -16.44
C ARG A 311 0.43 2.78 -14.94
N LEU A 312 0.26 1.54 -14.51
CA LEU A 312 0.10 1.17 -13.09
C LEU A 312 1.36 1.49 -12.29
N ARG A 313 2.55 1.09 -12.76
CA ARG A 313 3.83 1.45 -12.10
C ARG A 313 4.07 2.96 -12.01
N ARG A 314 3.58 3.75 -12.99
CA ARG A 314 3.62 5.23 -12.93
C ARG A 314 2.66 5.82 -11.89
N ARG A 315 1.56 5.13 -11.56
CA ARG A 315 0.60 5.52 -10.50
C ARG A 315 1.05 5.06 -9.11
N GLU A 316 1.65 3.88 -9.03
CA GLU A 316 2.21 3.27 -7.82
C GLU A 316 3.30 4.15 -7.18
N ARG A 317 4.27 4.60 -8.00
CA ARG A 317 5.43 5.40 -7.54
C ARG A 317 5.10 6.64 -6.70
N PRO A 318 4.25 7.59 -7.11
CA PRO A 318 3.95 8.77 -6.30
C PRO A 318 3.23 8.42 -4.99
N LEU A 319 2.34 7.42 -5.00
CA LEU A 319 1.63 6.99 -3.78
C LEU A 319 2.59 6.41 -2.74
N VAL A 320 3.54 5.57 -3.17
CA VAL A 320 4.58 5.01 -2.29
C VAL A 320 5.54 6.10 -1.80
N ALA A 321 5.87 7.08 -2.65
CA ALA A 321 6.72 8.22 -2.27
C ALA A 321 6.03 9.18 -1.27
N GLU A 322 4.71 9.34 -1.34
CA GLU A 322 3.91 10.12 -0.37
C GLU A 322 3.73 9.38 0.96
N LEU A 323 3.68 8.05 0.94
CA LEU A 323 3.42 7.21 2.10
C LEU A 323 4.57 7.22 3.12
N ALA A 324 5.83 7.18 2.68
CA ALA A 324 7.00 7.20 3.57
C ALA A 324 7.09 8.42 4.53
N PRO A 325 6.97 9.69 4.07
CA PRO A 325 6.99 10.84 4.99
C PRO A 325 5.74 10.92 5.89
N LEU A 326 4.59 10.38 5.45
CA LEU A 326 3.40 10.28 6.30
C LEU A 326 3.60 9.26 7.43
N GLU A 327 4.18 8.10 7.13
CA GLU A 327 4.55 7.12 8.17
C GLU A 327 5.60 7.68 9.12
N GLN A 328 6.59 8.45 8.63
CA GLN A 328 7.57 9.12 9.49
C GLN A 328 6.89 10.11 10.46
N THR A 329 6.03 11.01 9.96
CA THR A 329 5.31 11.97 10.82
C THR A 329 4.36 11.29 11.80
N LEU A 330 3.67 10.21 11.40
CA LEU A 330 2.88 9.40 12.34
C LEU A 330 3.74 8.80 13.46
N ASN A 331 4.93 8.28 13.13
CA ASN A 331 5.86 7.71 14.10
C ASN A 331 6.43 8.79 15.04
N GLU A 332 6.70 10.00 14.54
CA GLU A 332 7.12 11.15 15.36
C GLU A 332 6.05 11.52 16.39
N HIS A 333 4.78 11.62 15.98
CA HIS A 333 3.65 11.85 16.89
C HIS A 333 3.45 10.69 17.89
N ALA A 334 3.60 9.43 17.45
CA ALA A 334 3.52 8.26 18.31
C ALA A 334 4.62 8.26 19.39
N MET A 335 5.85 8.62 19.03
CA MET A 335 6.97 8.75 19.95
C MET A 335 6.74 9.91 20.94
N GLN A 336 6.28 11.07 20.47
CA GLN A 336 5.95 12.19 21.36
C GLN A 336 4.85 11.81 22.36
N LYS A 337 3.81 11.09 21.91
CA LYS A 337 2.77 10.55 22.79
C LYS A 337 3.34 9.58 23.84
N GLN A 338 4.25 8.67 23.45
CA GLN A 338 4.90 7.75 24.38
C GLN A 338 5.74 8.48 25.44
N VAL A 339 6.46 9.54 25.05
CA VAL A 339 7.22 10.38 26.00
C VAL A 339 6.30 11.11 26.97
N LEU A 340 5.14 11.59 26.52
CA LEU A 340 4.13 12.24 27.37
C LEU A 340 3.44 11.26 28.32
N ASP A 341 3.13 10.04 27.86
CA ASP A 341 2.62 8.96 28.72
C ASP A 341 3.66 8.61 29.81
N GLU A 342 4.95 8.46 29.46
CA GLU A 342 6.01 8.21 30.45
C GLU A 342 6.20 9.38 31.45
N GLN A 343 6.03 10.63 31.00
CA GLN A 343 6.06 11.79 31.89
C GLN A 343 4.86 11.81 32.86
N LEU A 344 3.67 11.42 32.40
CA LEU A 344 2.46 11.29 33.24
C LEU A 344 2.58 10.18 34.29
N ASP A 345 3.26 9.08 33.96
CA ASP A 345 3.54 7.96 34.88
C ASP A 345 4.61 8.30 35.91
N ARG A 346 5.58 9.17 35.57
CA ARG A 346 6.61 9.67 36.50
C ARG A 346 6.10 10.73 37.48
N LEU A 347 4.95 11.36 37.21
CA LEU A 347 4.34 12.32 38.14
C LEU A 347 3.79 11.59 39.38
N PRO A 348 4.00 12.13 40.61
CA PRO A 348 3.50 11.49 41.83
C PRO A 348 1.98 11.26 41.76
N SER A 349 1.55 10.17 42.39
CA SER A 349 0.12 9.84 42.43
C SER A 349 -0.63 10.87 43.27
N GLU A 350 -1.68 11.44 42.69
CA GLU A 350 -2.51 12.40 43.39
C GLU A 350 -3.27 11.76 44.56
N THR A 351 -3.58 10.46 44.48
CA THR A 351 -4.17 9.70 45.60
C THR A 351 -3.26 9.69 46.82
N ASP A 352 -1.96 9.53 46.59
CA ASP A 352 -0.98 9.31 47.66
C ASP A 352 -0.65 10.65 48.32
N LEU A 353 -0.55 11.72 47.54
CA LEU A 353 -0.43 13.09 48.06
C LEU A 353 -1.69 13.51 48.84
N ARG A 354 -2.90 13.19 48.36
CA ARG A 354 -4.14 13.45 49.08
C ARG A 354 -4.26 12.63 50.38
N ALA A 355 -3.79 11.38 50.38
CA ALA A 355 -3.74 10.53 51.58
C ALA A 355 -2.75 11.07 52.62
N GLN A 356 -1.53 11.45 52.18
CA GLN A 356 -0.54 12.14 53.04
C GLN A 356 -1.12 13.42 53.64
N ARG A 357 -1.87 14.21 52.85
CA ARG A 357 -2.53 15.43 53.31
C ARG A 357 -3.56 15.16 54.41
N GLN A 358 -4.38 14.12 54.26
CA GLN A 358 -5.34 13.72 55.29
C GLN A 358 -4.64 13.25 56.56
N GLN A 359 -3.54 12.48 56.44
CA GLN A 359 -2.73 12.06 57.57
C GLN A 359 -2.11 13.25 58.31
N LEU A 360 -1.51 14.20 57.58
CA LEU A 360 -0.98 15.46 58.11
C LEU A 360 -2.04 16.26 58.87
N LEU A 361 -3.23 16.45 58.29
CA LEU A 361 -4.34 17.15 58.93
C LEU A 361 -4.83 16.45 60.21
N GLY A 362 -4.84 15.12 60.23
CA GLY A 362 -5.14 14.33 61.43
C GLY A 362 -4.12 14.60 62.55
N THR A 363 -2.84 14.42 62.25
CA THR A 363 -1.73 14.66 63.20
C THR A 363 -1.70 16.10 63.72
N LEU A 364 -1.98 17.08 62.87
CA LEU A 364 -2.03 18.50 63.23
C LEU A 364 -3.24 18.80 64.14
N THR A 365 -4.37 18.12 63.91
CA THR A 365 -5.56 18.22 64.79
C THR A 365 -5.28 17.62 66.17
N GLU A 366 -4.59 16.49 66.24
CA GLU A 366 -4.16 15.84 67.49
C GLU A 366 -3.17 16.73 68.26
N LEU A 367 -2.08 17.16 67.63
CA LEU A 367 -1.10 18.09 68.22
C LEU A 367 -1.74 19.41 68.65
N GLY A 368 -2.71 19.94 67.89
CA GLY A 368 -3.46 21.14 68.24
C GLY A 368 -4.42 20.95 69.42
N ASN A 369 -4.82 19.72 69.74
CA ASN A 369 -5.55 19.39 70.97
C ASN A 369 -4.59 19.25 72.15
N GLU A 370 -3.48 18.52 71.97
CA GLU A 370 -2.42 18.38 72.98
C GLU A 370 -1.82 19.74 73.38
N HIS A 371 -1.55 20.62 72.43
CA HIS A 371 -1.05 21.97 72.69
C HIS A 371 -2.05 22.82 73.49
N ARG A 372 -3.35 22.68 73.23
CA ARG A 372 -4.41 23.35 74.02
C ARG A 372 -4.51 22.81 75.45
N LEU A 373 -4.29 21.52 75.66
CA LEU A 373 -4.18 20.92 76.99
C LEU A 373 -2.92 21.44 77.70
N ALA A 374 -1.75 21.40 77.05
CA ALA A 374 -0.49 21.89 77.61
C ALA A 374 -0.52 23.39 77.96
N ILE A 375 -1.19 24.24 77.17
CA ILE A 375 -1.45 25.65 77.53
C ILE A 375 -2.30 25.73 78.81
N THR A 376 -3.34 24.90 78.92
CA THR A 376 -4.21 24.88 80.11
C THR A 376 -3.43 24.43 81.34
N ASP A 377 -2.64 23.36 81.22
CA ASP A 377 -1.78 22.84 82.29
C ASP A 377 -0.73 23.88 82.71
N ARG A 378 -0.08 24.57 81.75
CA ARG A 378 0.86 25.66 82.04
C ARG A 378 0.20 26.81 82.78
N ARG A 379 -1.06 27.16 82.45
CA ARG A 379 -1.82 28.20 83.16
C ARG A 379 -2.22 27.77 84.56
N ILE A 380 -2.61 26.51 84.75
CA ILE A 380 -2.89 25.94 86.08
C ILE A 380 -1.61 25.92 86.93
N ALA A 381 -0.50 25.42 86.39
CA ALA A 381 0.78 25.38 87.09
C ALA A 381 1.33 26.79 87.39
N GLN A 382 1.12 27.76 86.49
CA GLN A 382 1.48 29.17 86.72
C GLN A 382 0.64 29.84 87.81
N TYR A 383 -0.66 29.54 87.86
CA TYR A 383 -1.54 29.98 88.95
C TYR A 383 -1.10 29.35 90.27
N ASN A 384 -0.79 28.05 90.29
CA ASN A 384 -0.34 27.33 91.48
C ASN A 384 1.05 27.80 91.98
N ASP A 385 2.03 28.01 91.09
CA ASP A 385 3.35 28.57 91.46
C ASP A 385 3.25 30.01 91.97
N GLY A 386 2.33 30.80 91.39
CA GLY A 386 1.93 32.10 91.95
C GLY A 386 1.43 31.93 93.38
N TYR A 387 0.42 31.07 93.57
CA TYR A 387 -0.22 30.76 94.84
C TYR A 387 0.81 30.41 95.93
N THR A 388 1.64 29.39 95.73
CA THR A 388 2.68 29.01 96.68
C THR A 388 3.64 30.15 97.03
N LYS A 389 3.99 31.04 96.11
CA LYS A 389 4.88 32.18 96.41
C LYS A 389 4.21 33.23 97.30
N GLY A 390 2.94 33.53 97.04
CA GLY A 390 2.14 34.43 97.88
C GLY A 390 1.92 33.88 99.29
N GLU A 391 1.81 32.56 99.40
CA GLU A 391 1.80 31.82 100.66
C GLU A 391 3.07 32.08 101.49
N THR A 392 4.24 31.91 100.87
CA THR A 392 5.52 32.08 101.56
C THR A 392 5.80 33.52 101.99
N ASP A 393 5.39 34.53 101.20
CA ASP A 393 5.49 35.94 101.58
C ASP A 393 4.45 36.35 102.64
N GLY A 394 3.34 35.60 102.78
CA GLY A 394 2.35 35.79 103.84
C GLY A 394 2.84 35.40 105.24
N ASN A 395 3.80 34.47 105.33
CA ASN A 395 4.29 33.88 106.58
C ASN A 395 5.53 34.58 107.19
N VAL A 396 5.95 35.74 106.66
CA VAL A 396 7.05 36.53 107.23
C VAL A 396 6.50 37.51 108.29
N PRO A 397 6.96 37.46 109.56
CA PRO A 397 6.53 38.43 110.58
C PRO A 397 6.95 39.86 110.24
N ASP A 398 6.05 40.80 110.51
CA ASP A 398 6.16 42.21 110.16
C ASP A 398 7.42 42.88 110.75
N ALA A 399 8.37 43.25 109.89
CA ALA A 399 9.59 43.97 110.24
C ALA A 399 9.88 45.10 109.25
N ALA A 400 8.95 46.06 109.19
CA ALA A 400 9.12 47.47 108.84
C ALA A 400 10.12 47.87 107.73
N VAL A 401 9.60 48.47 106.65
CA VAL A 401 10.19 49.67 105.99
C VAL A 401 9.06 50.46 105.30
N PRO A 402 9.12 51.82 105.19
CA PRO A 402 7.92 52.64 105.09
C PRO A 402 7.36 52.89 103.68
N GLN A 403 6.10 53.33 103.63
CA GLN A 403 5.45 53.87 102.44
C GLN A 403 6.25 55.01 101.79
N ARG A 404 6.45 54.92 100.47
CA ARG A 404 6.60 56.09 99.58
C ARG A 404 6.07 55.77 98.17
N TYR A 405 4.91 56.34 97.84
CA TYR A 405 4.48 56.47 96.45
C TYR A 405 5.40 57.44 95.70
N PRO A 406 5.56 57.24 94.38
CA PRO A 406 5.59 58.34 93.43
C PRO A 406 4.41 58.25 92.47
N SER A 407 3.53 59.25 92.53
CA SER A 407 2.44 59.45 91.58
C SER A 407 2.92 60.22 90.35
N ALA A 408 3.23 59.51 89.26
CA ALA A 408 3.34 60.00 87.87
C ALA A 408 3.45 58.75 86.95
N SER A 409 2.93 58.67 85.73
CA SER A 409 2.47 59.69 84.79
C SER A 409 1.28 59.17 83.96
N ARG A 410 0.48 60.08 83.38
CA ARG A 410 -0.41 59.72 82.26
C ARG A 410 0.45 59.23 81.08
N LEU A 411 0.24 58.00 80.65
CA LEU A 411 0.62 57.54 79.31
C LEU A 411 -0.61 57.61 78.39
N PRO A 412 -0.43 57.86 77.07
CA PRO A 412 -1.53 58.18 76.18
C PRO A 412 -2.43 56.98 75.93
N THR A 413 -3.72 57.26 75.81
CA THR A 413 -4.73 56.32 75.33
C THR A 413 -4.31 55.75 73.97
N PRO A 414 -4.07 54.43 73.81
CA PRO A 414 -4.05 53.85 72.48
C PRO A 414 -5.45 53.98 71.88
N ALA A 415 -5.54 54.34 70.60
CA ALA A 415 -6.83 54.49 69.92
C ALA A 415 -7.63 53.19 70.02
N ARG A 416 -8.80 53.29 70.63
CA ARG A 416 -9.68 52.17 70.96
C ARG A 416 -10.44 51.73 69.70
N ASN A 417 -9.83 50.86 68.90
CA ASN A 417 -10.56 50.07 67.89
C ASN A 417 -11.38 49.01 68.63
N ASP A 418 -12.58 49.40 69.09
CA ASP A 418 -13.57 48.51 69.70
C ASP A 418 -14.17 47.57 68.64
N LEU A 419 -13.56 46.40 68.46
CA LEU A 419 -14.27 45.18 68.07
C LEU A 419 -13.72 44.02 68.90
N ARG A 420 -14.56 43.46 69.78
CA ARG A 420 -14.23 42.21 70.48
C ARG A 420 -14.18 41.07 69.45
N PRO A 421 -13.46 39.96 69.70
CA PRO A 421 -13.28 38.91 68.69
C PRO A 421 -14.58 38.35 68.09
N HIS A 422 -15.66 38.27 68.88
CA HIS A 422 -16.98 37.85 68.41
C HIS A 422 -17.75 38.93 67.63
N GLU A 423 -17.43 40.21 67.82
CA GLU A 423 -17.99 41.33 67.05
C GLU A 423 -17.29 41.43 65.67
N ALA A 424 -15.97 41.22 65.62
CA ALA A 424 -15.22 41.12 64.37
C ALA A 424 -15.71 39.96 63.48
N ILE A 425 -16.00 38.78 64.06
CA ILE A 425 -16.59 37.65 63.33
C ILE A 425 -17.99 38.00 62.79
N ARG A 426 -18.82 38.69 63.58
CA ARG A 426 -20.14 39.18 63.11
C ARG A 426 -20.02 40.19 61.98
N GLN A 427 -19.00 41.04 61.98
CA GLN A 427 -18.81 42.03 60.94
C GLN A 427 -18.31 41.39 59.63
N LEU A 428 -17.36 40.45 59.69
CA LEU A 428 -16.94 39.65 58.54
C LEU A 428 -18.09 38.84 57.91
N LEU A 429 -18.99 38.28 58.73
CA LEU A 429 -20.21 37.61 58.24
C LEU A 429 -21.18 38.58 57.54
N ARG A 430 -21.25 39.84 57.99
CA ARG A 430 -22.08 40.88 57.37
C ARG A 430 -21.52 41.34 56.03
N GLU A 431 -20.22 41.66 56.00
CA GLU A 431 -19.50 42.08 54.79
C GLU A 431 -19.38 40.95 53.74
N GLY A 432 -19.46 39.68 54.18
CA GLY A 432 -19.54 38.52 53.29
C GLY A 432 -20.91 38.35 52.62
N LEU A 433 -22.00 38.66 53.31
CA LEU A 433 -23.37 38.57 52.78
C LEU A 433 -23.69 39.71 51.79
N ASP A 434 -23.25 40.94 52.08
CA ASP A 434 -23.45 42.09 51.19
C ASP A 434 -22.65 41.98 49.87
N ARG A 435 -21.74 41.01 49.74
CA ARG A 435 -20.95 40.73 48.52
C ARG A 435 -21.54 39.65 47.61
N THR A 436 -22.58 38.95 48.04
CA THR A 436 -23.23 37.89 47.23
C THR A 436 -24.44 38.38 46.40
N ASP A 437 -24.89 39.61 46.61
CA ASP A 437 -26.06 40.21 45.94
C ASP A 437 -25.69 41.39 45.00
N ALA A 438 -24.51 41.35 44.37
CA ALA A 438 -24.00 42.36 43.43
C ALA A 438 -23.42 41.74 42.14
#